data_AF-A0A932WMP0-F1
#
_entry.id   AF-A0A932WMP0-F1
#
_cell.length_a   1.000
_cell.length_b   1.000
_cell.length_c   1.000
_cell.angle_alpha   90.00
_cell.angle_beta   90.00
_cell.angle_gamma   90.00
#
_symmetry.space_group_name_H-M   'P 1'
#
loop_
_entity.id
_entity.type
_entity.pdbx_description
1 polymer ?
#
loop_
_entity_poly.entity_id
_entity_poly.type
_entity_poly.pdbx_seq_one_letter_code
_entity_poly.pdbx_strand_id
1 'polypeptide(L)'
;TIGTAGSPLEVNGTSLTATTAGGVLNVLDTAGGLTVANAASSGGNVTLATTGNLIVNGGAVNAGAGNVGLTATGGNVTSATIDGAADVIGAAVTLTTTGGGSIGSSGNPLEINGATLTATTAGGSVDVLDTAGGLSLTSLNSNGGNVALTGAAGTLTVAGAATAGAGTFTLTSDALSIGALVTGNGGLTVRPRTAGTTIGLGGAAGAFTLTGADVQNLSSTTGLTLGSASAGALTVGTLTAGNTQNQNVALVSGSTINDSAAGAAVSTTGTLTLTSAGAIGGASFGGDGFTSNVGTLAVTSTGGNNLTLTDTGASGATFLQSILTGGAGTISLTKTTSNFTLGAFSTTGNSNVTASAGSLLDGPGAGIMTAGGAGVLTATTGTIGDNVTPIGVNFTGTLTTIATGVVGGVSVNVNGAAGGNALIYPANTPGKVLFNAVTLNPPLVSVGGGGGSSAVSNAPRFTSSQMQAADTVTQQLVKAVSTLSGPRIGAFDLEGLLDDILGGGPMFSILDGGALQP
;
A
#
# COMPACT_ATOMS: atom_id res chain seq x y z
N THR A 1 -29.25 -33.81 -36.34
CA THR A 1 -29.02 -33.99 -34.91
C THR A 1 -28.12 -35.17 -34.70
N ILE A 2 -27.08 -35.03 -33.89
CA ILE A 2 -26.19 -36.11 -33.44
C ILE A 2 -26.33 -36.16 -31.92
N GLY A 3 -26.91 -37.25 -31.39
CA GLY A 3 -27.29 -37.32 -29.98
C GLY A 3 -28.42 -36.36 -29.59
N THR A 4 -29.01 -36.56 -28.41
CA THR A 4 -30.02 -35.68 -27.82
C THR A 4 -29.72 -35.44 -26.34
N ALA A 5 -30.32 -34.46 -25.69
CA ALA A 5 -30.04 -34.13 -24.28
C ALA A 5 -30.25 -35.33 -23.32
N GLY A 6 -31.22 -36.20 -23.60
CA GLY A 6 -31.48 -37.41 -22.79
C GLY A 6 -30.78 -38.68 -23.29
N SER A 7 -30.11 -38.63 -24.43
CA SER A 7 -29.39 -39.75 -25.03
C SER A 7 -28.25 -39.19 -25.88
N PRO A 8 -27.12 -38.76 -25.27
CA PRO A 8 -25.94 -38.33 -26.02
C PRO A 8 -25.44 -39.45 -26.92
N LEU A 9 -24.78 -39.11 -28.03
CA LEU A 9 -24.03 -40.11 -28.78
C LEU A 9 -22.80 -40.48 -27.95
N GLU A 10 -22.77 -41.70 -27.45
CA GLU A 10 -21.60 -42.23 -26.75
C GLU A 10 -20.51 -42.58 -27.76
N VAL A 11 -19.30 -42.13 -27.46
CA VAL A 11 -18.09 -42.46 -28.20
C VAL A 11 -17.02 -42.98 -27.23
N ASN A 12 -16.10 -43.74 -27.79
CA ASN A 12 -14.90 -44.21 -27.10
C ASN A 12 -13.73 -43.96 -28.04
N GLY A 13 -13.34 -42.69 -28.15
CA GLY A 13 -12.37 -42.24 -29.13
C GLY A 13 -11.58 -41.05 -28.62
N THR A 14 -10.33 -40.94 -29.04
CA THR A 14 -9.42 -39.88 -28.58
C THR A 14 -9.58 -38.57 -29.36
N SER A 15 -10.31 -38.59 -30.49
CA SER A 15 -10.57 -37.40 -31.30
C SER A 15 -11.99 -37.33 -31.83
N LEU A 16 -12.54 -36.11 -31.91
CA LEU A 16 -13.87 -35.83 -32.47
C LEU A 16 -13.77 -34.92 -33.71
N THR A 17 -14.39 -35.38 -34.80
CA THR A 17 -14.80 -34.56 -35.94
C THR A 17 -16.29 -34.79 -36.18
N ALA A 18 -17.14 -33.82 -35.87
CA ALA A 18 -18.58 -33.90 -36.05
C ALA A 18 -19.17 -32.55 -36.50
N THR A 19 -20.09 -32.60 -37.46
CA THR A 19 -20.80 -31.43 -37.97
C THR A 19 -22.28 -31.73 -38.10
N THR A 20 -23.13 -30.78 -37.74
CA THR A 20 -24.57 -30.85 -38.02
C THR A 20 -25.03 -29.62 -38.81
N ALA A 21 -25.97 -29.81 -39.74
CA ALA A 21 -26.56 -28.73 -40.53
C ALA A 21 -27.65 -27.95 -39.73
N GLY A 22 -27.31 -27.51 -38.51
CA GLY A 22 -28.17 -26.71 -37.63
C GLY A 22 -28.93 -27.48 -36.55
N GLY A 23 -28.74 -28.80 -36.46
CA GLY A 23 -29.27 -29.61 -35.37
C GLY A 23 -28.43 -29.53 -34.09
N VAL A 24 -28.85 -30.24 -33.03
CA VAL A 24 -28.01 -30.40 -31.84
C VAL A 24 -26.88 -31.39 -32.13
N LEU A 25 -25.69 -31.09 -31.61
CA LEU A 25 -24.56 -32.02 -31.46
C LEU A 25 -24.37 -32.29 -29.97
N ASN A 26 -24.67 -33.50 -29.50
CA ASN A 26 -24.49 -33.92 -28.11
C ASN A 26 -23.70 -35.23 -28.05
N VAL A 27 -22.47 -35.17 -27.53
CA VAL A 27 -21.53 -36.30 -27.51
C VAL A 27 -21.02 -36.52 -26.09
N LEU A 28 -20.96 -37.79 -25.69
CA LEU A 28 -20.35 -38.25 -24.44
C LEU A 28 -19.17 -39.18 -24.78
N ASP A 29 -17.95 -38.75 -24.50
CA ASP A 29 -16.78 -39.60 -24.54
C ASP A 29 -16.62 -40.36 -23.21
N THR A 30 -16.42 -41.67 -23.34
CA THR A 30 -16.20 -42.59 -22.20
C THR A 30 -14.75 -43.08 -22.10
N ALA A 31 -13.88 -42.68 -23.03
CA ALA A 31 -12.50 -43.16 -23.15
C ALA A 31 -11.50 -42.53 -22.18
N GLY A 32 -11.88 -41.46 -21.48
CA GLY A 32 -11.01 -40.75 -20.53
C GLY A 32 -10.22 -39.58 -21.14
N GLY A 33 -10.61 -39.09 -22.32
CA GLY A 33 -10.06 -37.86 -22.89
C GLY A 33 -10.39 -37.68 -24.37
N LEU A 34 -10.74 -36.45 -24.76
CA LEU A 34 -11.21 -36.09 -26.09
C LEU A 34 -10.47 -34.87 -26.64
N THR A 35 -9.78 -35.04 -27.77
CA THR A 35 -9.23 -33.92 -28.56
C THR A 35 -10.19 -33.55 -29.69
N VAL A 36 -10.76 -32.36 -29.64
CA VAL A 36 -11.73 -31.90 -30.63
C VAL A 36 -10.99 -31.30 -31.82
N ALA A 37 -11.06 -31.97 -32.97
CA ALA A 37 -10.60 -31.41 -34.23
C ALA A 37 -11.67 -30.51 -34.85
N ASN A 38 -12.94 -30.91 -34.76
CA ASN A 38 -14.09 -30.09 -35.15
C ASN A 38 -15.39 -30.63 -34.52
N ALA A 39 -16.20 -29.75 -33.94
CA ALA A 39 -17.50 -30.03 -33.34
C ALA A 39 -18.40 -28.82 -33.64
N ALA A 40 -19.05 -28.86 -34.80
CA ALA A 40 -19.76 -27.73 -35.35
C ALA A 40 -21.28 -27.95 -35.48
N SER A 41 -22.06 -26.91 -35.23
CA SER A 41 -23.47 -26.81 -35.61
C SER A 41 -23.76 -25.45 -36.24
N SER A 42 -24.55 -25.45 -37.31
CA SER A 42 -25.03 -24.22 -37.96
C SER A 42 -26.18 -23.57 -37.18
N GLY A 43 -25.92 -23.13 -35.95
CA GLY A 43 -26.88 -22.45 -35.08
C GLY A 43 -27.58 -23.33 -34.03
N GLY A 44 -27.36 -24.65 -34.05
CA GLY A 44 -27.82 -25.54 -32.98
C GLY A 44 -26.80 -25.66 -31.84
N ASN A 45 -27.23 -26.21 -30.70
CA ASN A 45 -26.33 -26.36 -29.56
C ASN A 45 -25.25 -27.43 -29.81
N VAL A 46 -24.06 -27.18 -29.26
CA VAL A 46 -22.96 -28.16 -29.17
C VAL A 46 -22.72 -28.50 -27.70
N THR A 47 -22.82 -29.76 -27.34
CA THR A 47 -22.59 -30.25 -25.97
C THR A 47 -21.64 -31.42 -26.02
N LEU A 48 -20.50 -31.30 -25.34
CA LEU A 48 -19.46 -32.32 -25.27
C LEU A 48 -19.17 -32.64 -23.81
N ALA A 49 -19.15 -33.94 -23.48
CA ALA A 49 -18.75 -34.43 -22.17
C ALA A 49 -17.67 -35.51 -22.31
N THR A 50 -16.71 -35.54 -21.40
CA THR A 50 -15.69 -36.62 -21.30
C THR A 50 -15.37 -36.92 -19.84
N THR A 51 -14.85 -38.12 -19.57
CA THR A 51 -14.34 -38.58 -18.26
C THR A 51 -12.86 -38.25 -18.03
N GLY A 52 -12.22 -37.50 -18.94
CA GLY A 52 -10.89 -36.95 -18.70
C GLY A 52 -10.72 -35.59 -19.37
N ASN A 53 -9.56 -35.34 -20.01
CA ASN A 53 -9.28 -34.03 -20.59
C ASN A 53 -10.11 -33.78 -21.84
N LEU A 54 -10.69 -32.59 -21.96
CA LEU A 54 -11.28 -32.07 -23.18
C LEU A 54 -10.35 -31.00 -23.75
N ILE A 55 -9.71 -31.32 -24.88
CA ILE A 55 -8.74 -30.44 -25.54
C ILE A 55 -9.39 -29.87 -26.80
N VAL A 56 -9.46 -28.55 -26.91
CA VAL A 56 -10.03 -27.82 -28.06
C VAL A 56 -8.96 -26.97 -28.75
N ASN A 57 -9.16 -26.62 -30.02
CA ASN A 57 -8.24 -25.83 -30.84
C ASN A 57 -9.04 -24.71 -31.55
N GLY A 58 -8.39 -23.72 -32.17
CA GLY A 58 -9.00 -22.55 -32.78
C GLY A 58 -10.20 -22.87 -33.67
N GLY A 59 -11.40 -22.49 -33.21
CA GLY A 59 -12.68 -22.71 -33.87
C GLY A 59 -13.21 -24.15 -33.83
N ALA A 60 -12.55 -25.05 -33.11
CA ALA A 60 -12.88 -26.47 -33.07
C ALA A 60 -14.25 -26.76 -32.46
N VAL A 61 -14.76 -25.91 -31.57
CA VAL A 61 -16.14 -26.01 -31.07
C VAL A 61 -16.92 -24.78 -31.49
N ASN A 62 -17.88 -24.95 -32.41
CA ASN A 62 -18.61 -23.81 -32.98
C ASN A 62 -20.10 -24.10 -33.13
N ALA A 63 -20.91 -23.47 -32.28
CA ALA A 63 -22.37 -23.55 -32.33
C ALA A 63 -23.01 -22.40 -33.15
N GLY A 64 -22.23 -21.46 -33.67
CA GLY A 64 -22.73 -20.23 -34.28
C GLY A 64 -23.61 -19.45 -33.29
N ALA A 65 -24.89 -19.28 -33.61
CA ALA A 65 -25.87 -18.64 -32.72
C ALA A 65 -26.41 -19.56 -31.60
N GLY A 66 -26.07 -20.86 -31.62
CA GLY A 66 -26.44 -21.81 -30.58
C GLY A 66 -25.53 -21.73 -29.35
N ASN A 67 -25.85 -22.52 -28.33
CA ASN A 67 -25.07 -22.58 -27.09
C ASN A 67 -24.01 -23.68 -27.11
N VAL A 68 -22.91 -23.46 -26.39
CA VAL A 68 -21.87 -24.47 -26.15
C VAL A 68 -21.88 -24.92 -24.69
N GLY A 69 -21.87 -26.23 -24.46
CA GLY A 69 -21.67 -26.84 -23.14
C GLY A 69 -20.52 -27.82 -23.16
N LEU A 70 -19.47 -27.57 -22.38
CA LEU A 70 -18.29 -28.43 -22.27
C LEU A 70 -18.15 -28.98 -20.85
N THR A 71 -18.07 -30.30 -20.70
CA THR A 71 -17.89 -30.96 -19.40
C THR A 71 -16.70 -31.92 -19.43
N ALA A 72 -15.75 -31.73 -18.52
CA ALA A 72 -14.65 -32.66 -18.26
C ALA A 72 -14.75 -33.21 -16.83
N THR A 73 -15.11 -34.48 -16.68
CA THR A 73 -15.27 -35.11 -15.37
C THR A 73 -13.93 -35.67 -14.91
N GLY A 74 -13.30 -35.09 -13.89
CA GLY A 74 -11.96 -35.51 -13.43
C GLY A 74 -10.80 -35.09 -14.33
N GLY A 75 -11.06 -34.27 -15.35
CA GLY A 75 -10.05 -33.73 -16.26
C GLY A 75 -10.25 -32.24 -16.54
N ASN A 76 -9.39 -31.69 -17.39
CA ASN A 76 -9.36 -30.27 -17.72
C ASN A 76 -10.15 -29.96 -19.00
N VAL A 77 -10.62 -28.73 -19.16
CA VAL A 77 -11.02 -28.17 -20.46
C VAL A 77 -9.94 -27.18 -20.89
N THR A 78 -9.16 -27.48 -21.93
CA THR A 78 -7.97 -26.69 -22.28
C THR A 78 -7.91 -26.34 -23.76
N SER A 79 -7.33 -25.18 -24.04
CA SER A 79 -6.84 -24.87 -25.38
C SER A 79 -5.60 -25.69 -25.73
N ALA A 80 -5.53 -26.17 -26.97
CA ALA A 80 -4.38 -26.84 -27.55
C ALA A 80 -3.26 -25.85 -27.89
N THR A 81 -3.62 -24.63 -28.30
CA THR A 81 -2.70 -23.59 -28.79
C THR A 81 -3.27 -22.22 -28.53
N ILE A 82 -2.43 -21.27 -28.16
CA ILE A 82 -2.81 -19.85 -28.09
C ILE A 82 -2.54 -19.23 -29.45
N ASP A 83 -3.59 -18.91 -30.19
CA ASP A 83 -3.45 -18.33 -31.53
C ASP A 83 -4.27 -17.04 -31.73
N GLY A 84 -5.01 -16.61 -30.70
CA GLY A 84 -5.86 -15.43 -30.75
C GLY A 84 -7.21 -15.67 -31.43
N ALA A 85 -7.46 -16.88 -31.95
CA ALA A 85 -8.76 -17.30 -32.42
C ALA A 85 -9.51 -18.01 -31.29
N ALA A 86 -10.83 -17.78 -31.19
CA ALA A 86 -11.63 -18.50 -30.20
C ALA A 86 -11.63 -20.01 -30.48
N ASP A 87 -11.22 -20.82 -29.51
CA ASP A 87 -11.40 -22.28 -29.52
C ASP A 87 -12.87 -22.67 -29.44
N VAL A 88 -13.65 -21.87 -28.69
CA VAL A 88 -15.06 -22.11 -28.39
C VAL A 88 -15.91 -20.92 -28.82
N ILE A 89 -16.84 -21.15 -29.73
CA ILE A 89 -17.74 -20.14 -30.30
C ILE A 89 -19.20 -20.53 -30.06
N GLY A 90 -19.97 -19.65 -29.40
CA GLY A 90 -21.40 -19.84 -29.20
C GLY A 90 -22.07 -18.66 -28.49
N ALA A 91 -23.40 -18.56 -28.53
CA ALA A 91 -24.14 -17.48 -27.87
C ALA A 91 -23.94 -17.50 -26.35
N ALA A 92 -24.20 -18.64 -25.72
CA ALA A 92 -23.82 -18.90 -24.33
C ALA A 92 -22.80 -20.04 -24.26
N VAL A 93 -21.75 -19.85 -23.45
CA VAL A 93 -20.71 -20.84 -23.19
C VAL A 93 -20.83 -21.31 -21.74
N THR A 94 -21.03 -22.60 -21.55
CA THR A 94 -21.07 -23.26 -20.23
C THR A 94 -19.91 -24.24 -20.12
N LEU A 95 -19.04 -24.03 -19.14
CA LEU A 95 -17.83 -24.82 -18.91
C LEU A 95 -17.90 -25.44 -17.52
N THR A 96 -17.74 -26.76 -17.46
CA THR A 96 -17.78 -27.50 -16.20
C THR A 96 -16.61 -28.47 -16.11
N THR A 97 -15.87 -28.41 -15.00
CA THR A 97 -14.94 -29.46 -14.62
C THR A 97 -15.30 -29.99 -13.24
N THR A 98 -15.12 -31.29 -13.03
CA THR A 98 -15.27 -31.92 -11.71
C THR A 98 -13.98 -32.62 -11.29
N GLY A 99 -13.91 -33.08 -10.03
CA GLY A 99 -12.73 -33.81 -9.54
C GLY A 99 -11.43 -32.99 -9.50
N GLY A 100 -11.51 -31.67 -9.42
CA GLY A 100 -10.35 -30.77 -9.35
C GLY A 100 -9.78 -30.31 -10.69
N GLY A 101 -10.39 -30.69 -11.82
CA GLY A 101 -9.97 -30.23 -13.15
C GLY A 101 -10.07 -28.71 -13.34
N SER A 102 -9.26 -28.14 -14.24
CA SER A 102 -9.20 -26.71 -14.55
C SER A 102 -9.80 -26.38 -15.92
N ILE A 103 -10.23 -25.13 -16.08
CA ILE A 103 -10.65 -24.55 -17.35
C ILE A 103 -9.54 -23.59 -17.79
N GLY A 104 -8.93 -23.86 -18.94
CA GLY A 104 -7.69 -23.19 -19.35
C GLY A 104 -6.54 -23.44 -18.38
N SER A 105 -5.45 -22.71 -18.59
CA SER A 105 -4.28 -22.75 -17.71
C SER A 105 -3.52 -21.43 -17.73
N SER A 106 -2.78 -21.13 -16.66
CA SER A 106 -1.99 -19.90 -16.58
C SER A 106 -1.03 -19.77 -17.76
N GLY A 107 -1.20 -18.73 -18.56
CA GLY A 107 -0.37 -18.46 -19.72
C GLY A 107 -0.76 -19.27 -20.96
N ASN A 108 -1.81 -20.09 -20.89
CA ASN A 108 -2.53 -20.72 -22.00
C ASN A 108 -4.04 -20.74 -21.66
N PRO A 109 -4.70 -19.57 -21.69
CA PRO A 109 -6.12 -19.46 -21.38
C PRO A 109 -6.96 -20.23 -22.40
N LEU A 110 -8.17 -20.64 -22.01
CA LEU A 110 -9.14 -21.10 -22.99
C LEU A 110 -9.67 -19.88 -23.78
N GLU A 111 -9.51 -19.90 -25.10
CA GLU A 111 -9.95 -18.80 -25.96
C GLU A 111 -11.41 -18.99 -26.34
N ILE A 112 -12.27 -18.01 -26.02
CA ILE A 112 -13.70 -18.10 -26.29
C ILE A 112 -14.20 -16.89 -27.09
N ASN A 113 -15.33 -17.08 -27.75
CA ASN A 113 -16.17 -16.03 -28.30
C ASN A 113 -17.62 -16.40 -27.95
N GLY A 114 -18.14 -15.76 -26.92
CA GLY A 114 -19.56 -15.87 -26.59
C GLY A 114 -20.09 -14.67 -25.85
N ALA A 115 -21.41 -14.47 -25.95
CA ALA A 115 -22.07 -13.36 -25.30
C ALA A 115 -22.15 -13.55 -23.78
N THR A 116 -22.30 -14.80 -23.32
CA THR A 116 -22.32 -15.12 -21.89
C THR A 116 -21.45 -16.30 -21.51
N LEU A 117 -20.87 -16.27 -20.31
CA LEU A 117 -20.10 -17.39 -19.74
C LEU A 117 -20.66 -17.82 -18.38
N THR A 118 -20.86 -19.12 -18.25
CA THR A 118 -20.95 -19.83 -16.97
C THR A 118 -19.77 -20.78 -16.84
N ALA A 119 -18.98 -20.67 -15.76
CA ALA A 119 -17.83 -21.54 -15.53
C ALA A 119 -17.85 -22.11 -14.11
N THR A 120 -17.74 -23.44 -13.98
CA THR A 120 -17.65 -24.11 -12.67
C THR A 120 -16.52 -25.13 -12.67
N THR A 121 -15.70 -25.10 -11.63
CA THR A 121 -14.70 -26.15 -11.36
C THR A 121 -14.90 -26.70 -9.94
N ALA A 122 -14.33 -27.87 -9.64
CA ALA A 122 -14.31 -28.44 -8.29
C ALA A 122 -12.95 -28.23 -7.60
N GLY A 123 -12.43 -26.99 -7.63
CA GLY A 123 -11.16 -26.60 -7.01
C GLY A 123 -10.03 -26.28 -8.00
N GLY A 124 -10.22 -26.56 -9.28
CA GLY A 124 -9.27 -26.19 -10.35
C GLY A 124 -9.37 -24.72 -10.74
N SER A 125 -8.38 -24.21 -11.46
CA SER A 125 -8.37 -22.81 -11.89
C SER A 125 -9.29 -22.57 -13.09
N VAL A 126 -9.67 -21.32 -13.30
CA VAL A 126 -10.36 -20.83 -14.50
C VAL A 126 -9.50 -19.74 -15.12
N ASP A 127 -8.97 -19.97 -16.32
CA ASP A 127 -8.24 -18.99 -17.13
C ASP A 127 -8.89 -18.90 -18.52
N VAL A 128 -9.51 -17.76 -18.81
CA VAL A 128 -10.31 -17.56 -20.04
C VAL A 128 -9.96 -16.22 -20.70
N LEU A 129 -9.80 -16.27 -22.02
CA LEU A 129 -9.67 -15.10 -22.89
C LEU A 129 -10.92 -14.98 -23.77
N ASP A 130 -11.68 -13.90 -23.60
CA ASP A 130 -12.72 -13.50 -24.54
C ASP A 130 -12.08 -12.74 -25.71
N THR A 131 -11.99 -13.40 -26.86
CA THR A 131 -11.29 -12.90 -28.06
C THR A 131 -12.13 -11.90 -28.85
N ALA A 132 -13.47 -12.01 -28.80
CA ALA A 132 -14.37 -11.13 -29.55
C ALA A 132 -14.73 -9.86 -28.76
N GLY A 133 -14.79 -9.97 -27.44
CA GLY A 133 -15.16 -8.89 -26.55
C GLY A 133 -16.65 -8.87 -26.20
N GLY A 134 -16.99 -8.09 -25.17
CA GLY A 134 -18.38 -7.92 -24.73
C GLY A 134 -18.94 -9.08 -23.90
N LEU A 135 -18.10 -10.00 -23.41
CA LEU A 135 -18.53 -11.11 -22.57
C LEU A 135 -19.27 -10.64 -21.31
N SER A 136 -20.41 -11.29 -21.03
CA SER A 136 -21.15 -11.16 -19.77
C SER A 136 -21.08 -12.45 -18.93
N LEU A 137 -20.43 -12.38 -17.77
CA LEU A 137 -20.41 -13.48 -16.81
C LEU A 137 -21.77 -13.63 -16.13
N THR A 138 -22.40 -14.80 -16.31
CA THR A 138 -23.67 -15.13 -15.64
C THR A 138 -23.44 -15.85 -14.32
N SER A 139 -22.40 -16.67 -14.22
CA SER A 139 -21.87 -17.17 -12.94
C SER A 139 -20.47 -17.74 -13.11
N LEU A 140 -19.65 -17.65 -12.05
CA LEU A 140 -18.34 -18.32 -12.03
C LEU A 140 -18.05 -18.84 -10.64
N ASN A 141 -17.66 -20.11 -10.52
CA ASN A 141 -17.20 -20.69 -9.26
C ASN A 141 -16.03 -21.65 -9.47
N SER A 142 -14.84 -21.27 -9.01
CA SER A 142 -13.66 -22.16 -9.04
C SER A 142 -13.51 -23.07 -7.80
N ASN A 143 -14.39 -22.91 -6.80
CA ASN A 143 -14.35 -23.60 -5.51
C ASN A 143 -12.98 -23.60 -4.82
N GLY A 144 -12.21 -22.50 -4.95
CA GLY A 144 -10.90 -22.34 -4.33
C GLY A 144 -9.73 -22.22 -5.30
N GLY A 145 -9.93 -22.56 -6.58
CA GLY A 145 -8.92 -22.35 -7.63
C GLY A 145 -8.75 -20.88 -8.01
N ASN A 146 -7.66 -20.54 -8.69
CA ASN A 146 -7.46 -19.17 -9.19
C ASN A 146 -8.40 -18.87 -10.36
N VAL A 147 -8.77 -17.60 -10.50
CA VAL A 147 -9.59 -17.12 -11.61
C VAL A 147 -8.84 -15.99 -12.33
N ALA A 148 -8.68 -16.12 -13.64
CA ALA A 148 -8.18 -15.08 -14.52
C ALA A 148 -9.13 -14.95 -15.71
N LEU A 149 -9.68 -13.75 -15.89
CA LEU A 149 -10.52 -13.43 -17.03
C LEU A 149 -9.94 -12.24 -17.77
N THR A 150 -9.76 -12.41 -19.07
CA THR A 150 -9.25 -11.37 -19.95
C THR A 150 -10.27 -11.06 -21.05
N GLY A 151 -10.69 -9.81 -21.17
CA GLY A 151 -11.48 -9.31 -22.29
C GLY A 151 -10.58 -8.63 -23.32
N ALA A 152 -10.56 -9.12 -24.55
CA ALA A 152 -9.75 -8.52 -25.62
C ALA A 152 -10.33 -7.18 -26.11
N ALA A 153 -11.66 -7.09 -26.17
CA ALA A 153 -12.40 -5.91 -26.63
C ALA A 153 -13.74 -5.76 -25.88
N GLY A 154 -14.46 -4.66 -26.16
CA GLY A 154 -15.76 -4.40 -25.55
C GLY A 154 -15.72 -4.31 -24.03
N THR A 155 -16.91 -4.39 -23.41
CA THR A 155 -17.04 -4.38 -21.94
C THR A 155 -17.13 -5.80 -21.42
N LEU A 156 -16.18 -6.21 -20.57
CA LEU A 156 -16.33 -7.42 -19.78
C LEU A 156 -17.28 -7.11 -18.60
N THR A 157 -18.43 -7.78 -18.58
CA THR A 157 -19.50 -7.54 -17.62
C THR A 157 -19.58 -8.67 -16.61
N VAL A 158 -19.63 -8.35 -15.32
CA VAL A 158 -19.95 -9.29 -14.25
C VAL A 158 -21.43 -9.14 -13.89
N ALA A 159 -22.31 -9.90 -14.54
CA ALA A 159 -23.75 -9.80 -14.36
C ALA A 159 -24.28 -10.71 -13.23
N GLY A 160 -23.62 -11.83 -12.97
CA GLY A 160 -23.91 -12.71 -11.84
C GLY A 160 -22.69 -13.00 -10.98
N ALA A 161 -22.92 -13.62 -9.82
CA ALA A 161 -21.89 -13.83 -8.82
C ALA A 161 -20.70 -14.64 -9.37
N ALA A 162 -19.48 -14.18 -9.04
CA ALA A 162 -18.24 -14.80 -9.46
C ALA A 162 -17.32 -15.00 -8.25
N THR A 163 -16.86 -16.23 -8.00
CA THR A 163 -16.02 -16.52 -6.83
C THR A 163 -14.85 -17.44 -7.15
N ALA A 164 -13.68 -17.04 -6.67
CA ALA A 164 -12.48 -17.86 -6.60
C ALA A 164 -12.34 -18.63 -5.27
N GLY A 165 -13.29 -18.47 -4.35
CA GLY A 165 -13.16 -18.98 -2.98
C GLY A 165 -11.89 -18.44 -2.30
N ALA A 166 -11.01 -19.34 -1.86
CA ALA A 166 -9.70 -19.02 -1.27
C ALA A 166 -8.64 -18.60 -2.31
N GLY A 167 -8.89 -18.82 -3.61
CA GLY A 167 -7.97 -18.47 -4.70
C GLY A 167 -7.92 -16.96 -4.98
N THR A 168 -7.02 -16.60 -5.88
CA THR A 168 -6.93 -15.24 -6.43
C THR A 168 -7.97 -15.04 -7.54
N PHE A 169 -8.43 -13.80 -7.71
CA PHE A 169 -9.31 -13.43 -8.81
C PHE A 169 -8.72 -12.23 -9.56
N THR A 170 -8.55 -12.36 -10.87
CA THR A 170 -7.99 -11.33 -11.74
C THR A 170 -8.96 -10.99 -12.88
N LEU A 171 -9.29 -9.71 -13.02
CA LEU A 171 -10.03 -9.15 -14.15
C LEU A 171 -9.09 -8.25 -14.97
N THR A 172 -8.95 -8.53 -16.25
CA THR A 172 -8.14 -7.73 -17.19
C THR A 172 -8.98 -7.33 -18.40
N SER A 173 -9.32 -6.04 -18.53
CA SER A 173 -10.06 -5.49 -19.67
C SER A 173 -9.92 -3.98 -19.69
N ASP A 174 -10.00 -3.35 -20.86
CA ASP A 174 -10.00 -1.88 -20.97
C ASP A 174 -11.38 -1.26 -20.65
N ALA A 175 -12.44 -2.07 -20.61
CA ALA A 175 -13.75 -1.67 -20.09
C ALA A 175 -14.35 -2.79 -19.22
N LEU A 176 -14.83 -2.41 -18.04
CA LEU A 176 -15.47 -3.31 -17.08
C LEU A 176 -16.79 -2.72 -16.58
N SER A 177 -17.74 -3.61 -16.30
CA SER A 177 -18.99 -3.29 -15.60
C SER A 177 -19.24 -4.39 -14.56
N ILE A 178 -19.28 -4.04 -13.28
CA ILE A 178 -19.39 -5.03 -12.20
C ILE A 178 -20.75 -4.85 -11.51
N GLY A 179 -21.75 -5.58 -12.02
CA GLY A 179 -23.11 -5.56 -11.49
C GLY A 179 -23.38 -6.55 -10.37
N ALA A 180 -22.47 -7.51 -10.13
CA ALA A 180 -22.61 -8.56 -9.12
C ALA A 180 -21.30 -8.81 -8.36
N LEU A 181 -21.42 -9.46 -7.20
CA LEU A 181 -20.30 -9.74 -6.29
C LEU A 181 -19.21 -10.59 -6.97
N VAL A 182 -17.96 -10.11 -6.89
CA VAL A 182 -16.73 -10.79 -7.26
C VAL A 182 -15.92 -11.07 -6.00
N THR A 183 -15.61 -12.33 -5.73
CA THR A 183 -14.86 -12.73 -4.54
C THR A 183 -13.55 -13.42 -4.91
N GLY A 184 -12.42 -12.94 -4.39
CA GLY A 184 -11.11 -13.60 -4.50
C GLY A 184 -10.33 -13.46 -3.21
N ASN A 185 -10.52 -14.39 -2.26
CA ASN A 185 -9.96 -14.22 -0.90
C ASN A 185 -8.44 -14.39 -0.85
N GLY A 186 -7.83 -15.03 -1.84
CA GLY A 186 -6.37 -15.05 -2.02
C GLY A 186 -5.79 -13.73 -2.55
N GLY A 187 -6.65 -12.78 -2.92
CA GLY A 187 -6.29 -11.51 -3.54
C GLY A 187 -7.16 -11.24 -4.76
N LEU A 188 -7.56 -9.98 -4.93
CA LEU A 188 -8.40 -9.55 -6.05
C LEU A 188 -7.65 -8.46 -6.82
N THR A 189 -7.45 -8.64 -8.12
CA THR A 189 -6.79 -7.67 -8.99
C THR A 189 -7.70 -7.26 -10.13
N VAL A 190 -7.85 -5.96 -10.33
CA VAL A 190 -8.56 -5.39 -11.47
C VAL A 190 -7.64 -4.42 -12.18
N ARG A 191 -7.41 -4.63 -13.48
CA ARG A 191 -6.46 -3.81 -14.25
C ARG A 191 -6.91 -3.59 -15.71
N PRO A 192 -6.50 -2.49 -16.34
CA PRO A 192 -6.63 -2.34 -17.78
C PRO A 192 -5.76 -3.36 -18.52
N ARG A 193 -6.17 -3.72 -19.74
CA ARG A 193 -5.41 -4.64 -20.60
C ARG A 193 -4.32 -3.89 -21.36
N THR A 194 -4.65 -2.72 -21.90
CA THR A 194 -3.76 -1.90 -22.70
C THR A 194 -2.85 -1.06 -21.80
N ALA A 195 -1.54 -1.09 -22.10
CA ALA A 195 -0.56 -0.30 -21.37
C ALA A 195 -0.80 1.21 -21.60
N GLY A 196 -0.60 2.02 -20.56
CA GLY A 196 -0.83 3.46 -20.60
C GLY A 196 -2.30 3.89 -20.50
N THR A 197 -3.26 2.95 -20.45
CA THR A 197 -4.67 3.27 -20.22
C THR A 197 -4.85 3.98 -18.88
N THR A 198 -5.45 5.17 -18.91
CA THR A 198 -5.74 5.96 -17.71
C THR A 198 -6.88 5.32 -16.92
N ILE A 199 -6.80 5.40 -15.60
CA ILE A 199 -7.74 4.77 -14.67
C ILE A 199 -8.53 5.86 -13.94
N GLY A 200 -9.86 5.77 -13.98
CA GLY A 200 -10.78 6.59 -13.19
C GLY A 200 -11.51 5.75 -12.16
N LEU A 201 -11.36 6.05 -10.88
CA LEU A 201 -12.03 5.33 -9.79
C LEU A 201 -13.06 6.22 -9.11
N GLY A 202 -14.17 5.67 -8.62
CA GLY A 202 -15.12 6.42 -7.78
C GLY A 202 -15.77 7.61 -8.49
N GLY A 203 -15.97 7.50 -9.81
CA GLY A 203 -16.55 8.58 -10.64
C GLY A 203 -15.54 9.57 -11.22
N ALA A 204 -14.24 9.41 -10.95
CA ALA A 204 -13.21 10.19 -11.64
C ALA A 204 -13.08 9.81 -13.12
N ALA A 205 -12.53 10.74 -13.91
CA ALA A 205 -12.25 10.52 -15.32
C ALA A 205 -11.10 9.52 -15.54
N GLY A 206 -11.24 8.70 -16.58
CA GLY A 206 -10.25 7.76 -17.07
C GLY A 206 -10.79 7.03 -18.31
N ALA A 207 -9.93 6.36 -19.07
CA ALA A 207 -10.37 5.51 -20.17
C ALA A 207 -10.91 4.16 -19.64
N PHE A 208 -10.24 3.61 -18.63
CA PHE A 208 -10.73 2.50 -17.82
C PHE A 208 -11.38 3.08 -16.56
N THR A 209 -12.68 2.88 -16.36
CA THR A 209 -13.40 3.45 -15.22
C THR A 209 -14.06 2.40 -14.35
N LEU A 210 -14.01 2.59 -13.03
CA LEU A 210 -14.82 1.86 -12.06
C LEU A 210 -15.58 2.85 -11.19
N THR A 211 -16.90 2.69 -11.12
CA THR A 211 -17.73 3.48 -10.21
C THR A 211 -17.56 3.01 -8.76
N GLY A 212 -18.05 3.81 -7.80
CA GLY A 212 -18.13 3.36 -6.41
C GLY A 212 -19.00 2.11 -6.23
N ALA A 213 -20.02 1.91 -7.08
CA ALA A 213 -20.84 0.71 -7.07
C ALA A 213 -20.05 -0.53 -7.55
N ASP A 214 -19.26 -0.37 -8.62
CA ASP A 214 -18.42 -1.46 -9.12
C ASP A 214 -17.42 -1.94 -8.06
N VAL A 215 -16.76 -1.01 -7.37
CA VAL A 215 -15.78 -1.38 -6.33
C VAL A 215 -16.42 -1.99 -5.09
N GLN A 216 -17.65 -1.60 -4.74
CA GLN A 216 -18.40 -2.25 -3.65
C GLN A 216 -18.74 -3.72 -3.93
N ASN A 217 -18.81 -4.09 -5.21
CA ASN A 217 -19.02 -5.48 -5.63
C ASN A 217 -17.72 -6.31 -5.69
N LEU A 218 -16.55 -5.73 -5.39
CA LEU A 218 -15.28 -6.44 -5.33
C LEU A 218 -15.00 -6.84 -3.87
N SER A 219 -14.70 -8.11 -3.56
CA SER A 219 -14.46 -8.62 -2.19
C SER A 219 -13.25 -9.56 -2.10
N SER A 220 -12.40 -9.37 -1.10
CA SER A 220 -11.19 -10.15 -0.83
C SER A 220 -10.75 -9.97 0.62
N THR A 221 -10.33 -11.05 1.28
CA THR A 221 -9.78 -10.97 2.64
C THR A 221 -8.29 -10.60 2.68
N THR A 222 -7.57 -10.79 1.57
CA THR A 222 -6.13 -10.51 1.50
C THR A 222 -5.86 -9.08 1.01
N GLY A 223 -6.73 -8.57 0.13
CA GLY A 223 -6.67 -7.22 -0.41
C GLY A 223 -7.19 -7.09 -1.84
N LEU A 224 -7.46 -5.84 -2.22
CA LEU A 224 -7.88 -5.41 -3.54
C LEU A 224 -6.80 -4.57 -4.20
N THR A 225 -6.33 -4.99 -5.37
CA THR A 225 -5.40 -4.22 -6.22
C THR A 225 -6.14 -3.63 -7.41
N LEU A 226 -6.04 -2.31 -7.57
CA LEU A 226 -6.60 -1.56 -8.69
C LEU A 226 -5.46 -0.96 -9.52
N GLY A 227 -5.39 -1.37 -10.79
CA GLY A 227 -4.37 -0.94 -11.74
C GLY A 227 -3.16 -1.86 -11.85
N SER A 228 -2.10 -1.35 -12.47
CA SER A 228 -0.86 -2.08 -12.74
C SER A 228 0.31 -1.12 -12.96
N ALA A 229 1.54 -1.65 -12.90
CA ALA A 229 2.75 -0.88 -13.20
C ALA A 229 2.86 -0.46 -14.68
N SER A 230 2.05 -1.03 -15.57
CA SER A 230 1.96 -0.65 -16.98
C SER A 230 0.79 0.30 -17.27
N ALA A 231 -0.08 0.58 -16.30
CA ALA A 231 -1.23 1.46 -16.49
C ALA A 231 -0.79 2.93 -16.62
N GLY A 232 -1.65 3.75 -17.21
CA GLY A 232 -1.50 5.20 -17.25
C GLY A 232 -1.83 5.86 -15.91
N ALA A 233 -2.06 7.18 -15.95
CA ALA A 233 -2.42 7.96 -14.76
C ALA A 233 -3.70 7.42 -14.10
N LEU A 234 -3.70 7.34 -12.77
CA LEU A 234 -4.82 6.90 -11.96
C LEU A 234 -5.39 8.10 -11.19
N THR A 235 -6.67 8.41 -11.42
CA THR A 235 -7.40 9.46 -10.70
C THR A 235 -8.51 8.84 -9.87
N VAL A 236 -8.63 9.25 -8.61
CA VAL A 236 -9.65 8.79 -7.68
C VAL A 236 -10.65 9.91 -7.39
N GLY A 237 -11.94 9.65 -7.62
CA GLY A 237 -13.04 10.48 -7.14
C GLY A 237 -13.30 10.15 -5.68
N THR A 238 -14.48 9.65 -5.36
CA THR A 238 -14.78 9.16 -4.01
C THR A 238 -14.85 7.63 -4.02
N LEU A 239 -13.93 7.01 -3.28
CA LEU A 239 -13.82 5.57 -3.15
C LEU A 239 -13.95 5.15 -1.68
N THR A 240 -15.10 4.57 -1.34
CA THR A 240 -15.32 3.92 -0.06
C THR A 240 -15.14 2.42 -0.24
N ALA A 241 -13.97 1.89 0.14
CA ALA A 241 -13.75 0.46 0.19
C ALA A 241 -14.40 -0.08 1.47
N GLY A 242 -15.64 -0.56 1.35
CA GLY A 242 -16.52 -0.74 2.50
C GLY A 242 -17.43 -1.96 2.49
N ASN A 243 -17.26 -2.92 1.56
CA ASN A 243 -17.73 -4.26 1.91
C ASN A 243 -16.79 -4.82 3.00
N THR A 244 -17.35 -5.52 3.97
CA THR A 244 -16.72 -5.90 5.25
C THR A 244 -15.43 -6.73 5.15
N GLN A 245 -14.93 -7.01 3.95
CA GLN A 245 -13.79 -7.89 3.70
C GLN A 245 -12.59 -7.14 3.07
N ASN A 246 -12.82 -6.13 2.21
CA ASN A 246 -11.75 -5.39 1.52
C ASN A 246 -11.13 -4.26 2.34
N GLN A 247 -10.45 -4.62 3.43
CA GLN A 247 -9.77 -3.61 4.26
C GLN A 247 -8.46 -3.11 3.63
N ASN A 248 -7.79 -3.93 2.84
CA ASN A 248 -6.53 -3.55 2.21
C ASN A 248 -6.77 -3.17 0.73
N VAL A 249 -6.40 -1.95 0.37
CA VAL A 249 -6.54 -1.43 -0.99
C VAL A 249 -5.17 -1.04 -1.50
N ALA A 250 -4.77 -1.57 -2.66
CA ALA A 250 -3.57 -1.18 -3.37
C ALA A 250 -3.95 -0.42 -4.66
N LEU A 251 -3.47 0.80 -4.81
CA LEU A 251 -3.56 1.57 -6.06
C LEU A 251 -2.21 1.52 -6.75
N VAL A 252 -2.20 1.04 -7.99
CA VAL A 252 -0.97 0.84 -8.76
C VAL A 252 -1.07 1.53 -10.11
N SER A 253 -0.10 2.38 -10.42
CA SER A 253 -0.01 3.09 -11.70
C SER A 253 1.43 3.10 -12.22
N GLY A 254 1.59 2.96 -13.54
CA GLY A 254 2.83 3.23 -14.27
C GLY A 254 3.06 4.72 -14.54
N SER A 255 2.21 5.60 -14.02
CA SER A 255 2.30 7.06 -14.12
C SER A 255 1.89 7.66 -12.77
N THR A 256 1.19 8.79 -12.73
CA THR A 256 0.76 9.47 -11.50
C THR A 256 -0.43 8.80 -10.81
N ILE A 257 -0.52 8.97 -9.50
CA ILE A 257 -1.74 8.71 -8.71
C ILE A 257 -2.25 10.03 -8.17
N ASN A 258 -3.51 10.36 -8.41
CA ASN A 258 -4.09 11.64 -8.02
C ASN A 258 -5.55 11.48 -7.59
N ASP A 259 -6.12 12.52 -7.02
CA ASP A 259 -7.55 12.56 -6.74
C ASP A 259 -8.26 13.74 -7.42
N SER A 260 -9.58 13.63 -7.45
CA SER A 260 -10.49 14.67 -7.90
C SER A 260 -11.61 14.98 -6.91
N ALA A 261 -11.57 14.38 -5.73
CA ALA A 261 -12.54 14.64 -4.68
C ALA A 261 -12.14 15.87 -3.84
N ALA A 262 -13.15 16.62 -3.39
CA ALA A 262 -12.97 17.73 -2.45
C ALA A 262 -12.80 17.28 -0.97
N GLY A 263 -12.89 15.98 -0.72
CA GLY A 263 -12.66 15.34 0.58
C GLY A 263 -12.02 13.96 0.35
N ALA A 264 -11.88 13.13 1.39
CA ALA A 264 -11.18 11.85 1.31
C ALA A 264 -11.50 11.05 0.03
N ALA A 265 -10.52 11.01 -0.88
CA ALA A 265 -10.66 10.29 -2.13
C ALA A 265 -10.73 8.77 -1.89
N VAL A 266 -9.97 8.27 -0.91
CA VAL A 266 -10.04 6.88 -0.46
C VAL A 266 -10.35 6.81 1.03
N SER A 267 -11.38 6.04 1.37
CA SER A 267 -11.69 5.64 2.74
C SER A 267 -11.62 4.13 2.87
N THR A 268 -10.73 3.63 3.73
CA THR A 268 -10.61 2.21 4.06
C THR A 268 -10.19 2.00 5.53
N THR A 269 -10.61 0.91 6.15
CA THR A 269 -10.26 0.56 7.54
C THR A 269 -8.92 -0.17 7.66
N GLY A 270 -8.42 -0.78 6.59
CA GLY A 270 -7.11 -1.44 6.58
C GLY A 270 -6.02 -0.58 5.97
N THR A 271 -5.08 -1.21 5.26
CA THR A 271 -3.94 -0.53 4.64
C THR A 271 -4.30 -0.01 3.27
N LEU A 272 -4.07 1.29 3.05
CA LEU A 272 -3.96 1.85 1.71
C LEU A 272 -2.50 1.79 1.26
N THR A 273 -2.24 1.04 0.19
CA THR A 273 -0.94 0.97 -0.46
C THR A 273 -0.97 1.75 -1.77
N LEU A 274 -0.02 2.67 -1.96
CA LEU A 274 0.14 3.42 -3.19
C LEU A 274 1.46 3.05 -3.86
N THR A 275 1.40 2.75 -5.16
CA THR A 275 2.57 2.41 -5.98
C THR A 275 2.49 3.16 -7.30
N SER A 276 3.41 4.08 -7.54
CA SER A 276 3.39 4.98 -8.69
C SER A 276 4.79 5.07 -9.31
N ALA A 277 4.88 5.13 -10.64
CA ALA A 277 6.13 5.55 -11.30
C ALA A 277 6.23 7.07 -11.44
N GLY A 278 5.12 7.79 -11.24
CA GLY A 278 5.02 9.25 -11.26
C GLY A 278 4.83 9.85 -9.86
N ALA A 279 4.43 11.12 -9.84
CA ALA A 279 4.06 11.80 -8.61
C ALA A 279 2.73 11.26 -8.04
N ILE A 280 2.60 11.32 -6.72
CA ILE A 280 1.36 11.04 -6.00
C ILE A 280 0.81 12.36 -5.43
N GLY A 281 -0.44 12.69 -5.73
CA GLY A 281 -1.11 13.91 -5.27
C GLY A 281 -0.62 15.22 -5.91
N GLY A 282 0.06 15.14 -7.06
CA GLY A 282 0.68 16.31 -7.70
C GLY A 282 -0.29 17.23 -8.46
N ALA A 283 -1.54 16.80 -8.71
CA ALA A 283 -2.50 17.54 -9.54
C ALA A 283 -3.90 17.61 -8.90
N SER A 284 -4.01 17.40 -7.59
CA SER A 284 -5.28 17.33 -6.86
C SER A 284 -6.08 18.62 -6.99
N PHE A 285 -7.40 18.49 -7.12
CA PHE A 285 -8.31 19.64 -7.11
C PHE A 285 -8.16 20.37 -5.77
N GLY A 286 -7.85 21.67 -5.80
CA GLY A 286 -7.67 22.47 -4.59
C GLY A 286 -6.23 22.52 -4.03
N GLY A 287 -5.30 21.72 -4.55
CA GLY A 287 -3.89 21.76 -4.13
C GLY A 287 -3.57 21.01 -2.82
N ASP A 288 -4.56 20.31 -2.25
CA ASP A 288 -4.43 19.60 -0.96
C ASP A 288 -3.68 18.25 -1.05
N GLY A 289 -3.19 17.89 -2.23
CA GLY A 289 -2.61 16.57 -2.49
C GLY A 289 -3.64 15.44 -2.50
N PHE A 290 -3.17 14.20 -2.58
CA PHE A 290 -4.06 13.05 -2.58
C PHE A 290 -4.65 12.85 -1.18
N THR A 291 -5.97 12.95 -1.09
CA THR A 291 -6.72 12.94 0.16
C THR A 291 -7.17 11.53 0.54
N SER A 292 -7.03 11.18 1.82
CA SER A 292 -7.41 9.85 2.32
C SER A 292 -8.07 9.91 3.70
N ASN A 293 -8.67 8.80 4.10
CA ASN A 293 -9.12 8.50 5.45
C ASN A 293 -8.80 7.03 5.72
N VAL A 294 -7.65 6.77 6.35
CA VAL A 294 -7.11 5.41 6.47
C VAL A 294 -6.51 5.17 7.84
N GLY A 295 -6.57 3.93 8.32
CA GLY A 295 -5.86 3.53 9.53
C GLY A 295 -4.36 3.36 9.29
N THR A 296 -4.01 2.70 8.18
CA THR A 296 -2.61 2.48 7.77
C THR A 296 -2.38 2.96 6.34
N LEU A 297 -1.25 3.61 6.11
CA LEU A 297 -0.80 4.05 4.80
C LEU A 297 0.60 3.50 4.49
N ALA A 298 0.76 2.99 3.27
CA ALA A 298 2.04 2.59 2.71
C ALA A 298 2.23 3.18 1.31
N VAL A 299 3.43 3.70 1.02
CA VAL A 299 3.84 4.16 -0.31
C VAL A 299 5.12 3.46 -0.68
N THR A 300 5.07 2.59 -1.69
CA THR A 300 6.20 1.70 -2.00
C THR A 300 7.19 2.28 -3.00
N SER A 301 6.74 3.18 -3.88
CA SER A 301 7.57 3.95 -4.81
C SER A 301 6.76 5.08 -5.45
N THR A 302 7.46 6.15 -5.82
CA THR A 302 6.99 7.24 -6.72
C THR A 302 7.88 7.39 -7.96
N GLY A 303 8.77 6.42 -8.23
CA GLY A 303 9.80 6.56 -9.28
C GLY A 303 10.76 7.73 -9.06
N GLY A 304 10.85 8.25 -7.82
CA GLY A 304 11.66 9.43 -7.48
C GLY A 304 10.93 10.77 -7.60
N ASN A 305 9.62 10.76 -7.81
CA ASN A 305 8.78 11.96 -7.88
C ASN A 305 8.20 12.34 -6.51
N ASN A 306 7.51 13.49 -6.48
CA ASN A 306 6.88 14.01 -5.28
C ASN A 306 5.74 13.13 -4.77
N LEU A 307 5.58 13.13 -3.45
CA LEU A 307 4.46 12.56 -2.73
C LEU A 307 3.78 13.67 -1.94
N THR A 308 2.52 13.98 -2.25
CA THR A 308 1.71 14.94 -1.49
C THR A 308 0.44 14.23 -1.03
N LEU A 309 0.26 14.08 0.28
CA LEU A 309 -0.87 13.37 0.87
C LEU A 309 -1.49 14.14 2.03
N THR A 310 -2.82 14.11 2.09
CA THR A 310 -3.59 14.67 3.19
C THR A 310 -4.56 13.63 3.75
N ASP A 311 -4.32 13.19 4.98
CA ASP A 311 -5.26 12.34 5.71
C ASP A 311 -6.24 13.19 6.52
N THR A 312 -7.52 12.99 6.22
CA THR A 312 -8.68 13.68 6.80
C THR A 312 -9.44 12.84 7.82
N GLY A 313 -9.04 11.58 8.02
CA GLY A 313 -9.76 10.61 8.83
C GLY A 313 -9.87 10.97 10.30
N ALA A 314 -11.10 11.11 10.80
CA ALA A 314 -11.36 11.45 12.21
C ALA A 314 -11.01 10.33 13.21
N SER A 315 -10.75 9.12 12.72
CA SER A 315 -10.59 7.92 13.54
C SER A 315 -9.12 7.62 13.82
N GLY A 316 -8.70 7.71 15.08
CA GLY A 316 -7.41 7.20 15.56
C GLY A 316 -6.18 7.92 14.99
N ALA A 317 -4.99 7.40 15.33
CA ALA A 317 -3.75 7.86 14.72
C ALA A 317 -3.54 7.15 13.38
N THR A 318 -3.12 7.89 12.35
CA THR A 318 -2.71 7.26 11.08
C THR A 318 -1.33 6.65 11.26
N PHE A 319 -1.20 5.36 10.96
CA PHE A 319 0.09 4.68 10.99
C PHE A 319 0.72 4.68 9.59
N LEU A 320 1.87 5.33 9.45
CA LEU A 320 2.70 5.20 8.26
C LEU A 320 3.54 3.93 8.39
N GLN A 321 3.30 2.93 7.55
CA GLN A 321 4.11 1.71 7.61
C GLN A 321 5.44 1.89 6.88
N SER A 322 5.39 2.34 5.63
CA SER A 322 6.56 2.61 4.80
C SER A 322 6.27 3.69 3.78
N ILE A 323 7.20 4.62 3.58
CA ILE A 323 7.14 5.59 2.47
C ILE A 323 8.50 5.63 1.77
N LEU A 324 8.53 5.28 0.49
CA LEU A 324 9.73 5.34 -0.34
C LEU A 324 9.44 6.16 -1.60
N THR A 325 10.20 7.23 -1.81
CA THR A 325 10.27 7.91 -3.11
C THR A 325 11.59 7.48 -3.74
N GLY A 326 11.58 6.71 -4.83
CA GLY A 326 12.79 6.11 -5.43
C GLY A 326 13.86 7.06 -5.99
N GLY A 327 13.99 8.28 -5.45
CA GLY A 327 14.81 9.39 -5.91
C GLY A 327 14.56 10.68 -5.09
N ALA A 328 14.82 11.83 -5.70
CA ALA A 328 14.90 13.15 -5.03
C ALA A 328 13.55 13.86 -4.82
N GLY A 329 12.45 13.14 -4.98
CA GLY A 329 11.10 13.66 -4.81
C GLY A 329 10.84 14.17 -3.40
N THR A 330 10.09 15.27 -3.28
CA THR A 330 9.68 15.78 -1.97
C THR A 330 8.54 14.94 -1.41
N ILE A 331 8.64 14.56 -0.14
CA ILE A 331 7.54 13.99 0.64
C ILE A 331 6.84 15.13 1.38
N SER A 332 5.52 15.24 1.24
CA SER A 332 4.67 16.19 1.95
C SER A 332 3.43 15.48 2.47
N LEU A 333 3.34 15.33 3.79
CA LEU A 333 2.28 14.59 4.47
C LEU A 333 1.57 15.49 5.47
N THR A 334 0.25 15.46 5.44
CA THR A 334 -0.60 16.23 6.36
C THR A 334 -1.63 15.31 7.00
N LYS A 335 -1.72 15.30 8.33
CA LYS A 335 -2.86 14.75 9.08
C LYS A 335 -3.64 15.90 9.70
N THR A 336 -4.95 15.96 9.47
CA THR A 336 -5.75 17.14 9.83
C THR A 336 -6.46 17.03 11.18
N THR A 337 -6.75 15.81 11.66
CA THR A 337 -7.73 15.57 12.74
C THR A 337 -7.21 14.78 13.95
N SER A 338 -6.02 14.18 13.89
CA SER A 338 -5.48 13.33 14.96
C SER A 338 -3.95 13.17 14.86
N ASN A 339 -3.35 12.42 15.79
CA ASN A 339 -1.93 12.12 15.78
C ASN A 339 -1.49 11.44 14.47
N PHE A 340 -0.25 11.72 14.09
CA PHE A 340 0.44 11.03 13.01
C PHE A 340 1.51 10.12 13.63
N THR A 341 1.35 8.80 13.50
CA THR A 341 2.37 7.84 13.95
C THR A 341 3.25 7.46 12.77
N LEU A 342 4.54 7.76 12.89
CA LEU A 342 5.51 7.63 11.80
C LEU A 342 6.19 6.26 11.86
N GLY A 343 6.23 5.58 10.72
CA GLY A 343 7.12 4.43 10.52
C GLY A 343 8.31 4.82 9.65
N ALA A 344 8.89 3.84 8.95
CA ALA A 344 10.04 4.09 8.10
C ALA A 344 9.67 4.95 6.88
N PHE A 345 10.46 5.98 6.61
CA PHE A 345 10.43 6.60 5.28
C PHE A 345 11.81 7.04 4.82
N SER A 346 11.96 7.05 3.49
CA SER A 346 13.20 7.37 2.80
C SER A 346 12.95 8.15 1.52
N THR A 347 13.64 9.27 1.38
CA THR A 347 13.73 10.07 0.16
C THR A 347 15.15 10.62 -0.01
N THR A 348 15.60 10.90 -1.22
CA THR A 348 16.81 11.74 -1.40
C THR A 348 16.49 13.24 -1.52
N GLY A 349 15.20 13.60 -1.52
CA GLY A 349 14.70 14.96 -1.52
C GLY A 349 14.34 15.49 -0.13
N ASN A 350 13.40 16.44 -0.09
CA ASN A 350 12.91 17.05 1.14
C ASN A 350 11.79 16.21 1.79
N SER A 351 11.61 16.36 3.11
CA SER A 351 10.53 15.72 3.87
C SER A 351 9.76 16.73 4.71
N ASN A 352 8.48 16.90 4.45
CA ASN A 352 7.58 17.78 5.19
C ASN A 352 6.46 16.93 5.80
N VAL A 353 6.34 16.93 7.13
CA VAL A 353 5.31 16.14 7.85
C VAL A 353 4.59 17.05 8.84
N THR A 354 3.26 17.10 8.73
CA THR A 354 2.41 17.98 9.53
C THR A 354 1.28 17.21 10.20
N ALA A 355 1.21 17.27 11.53
CA ALA A 355 0.00 16.97 12.31
C ALA A 355 -0.69 18.30 12.67
N SER A 356 -1.77 18.62 11.97
CA SER A 356 -2.53 19.87 12.16
C SER A 356 -3.38 19.83 13.43
N ALA A 357 -3.88 18.65 13.78
CA ALA A 357 -4.50 18.40 15.08
C ALA A 357 -3.85 17.15 15.66
N GLY A 358 -3.11 17.28 16.76
CA GLY A 358 -2.41 16.16 17.43
C GLY A 358 -0.88 16.25 17.38
N SER A 359 -0.25 15.14 17.76
CA SER A 359 1.20 14.96 17.83
C SER A 359 1.75 14.24 16.59
N LEU A 360 3.03 14.45 16.32
CA LEU A 360 3.85 13.52 15.55
C LEU A 360 4.47 12.53 16.53
N LEU A 361 4.24 11.24 16.36
CA LEU A 361 4.70 10.19 17.26
C LEU A 361 5.57 9.17 16.52
N ASP A 362 6.49 8.56 17.24
CA ASP A 362 7.30 7.46 16.73
C ASP A 362 6.49 6.15 16.75
N GLY A 363 6.59 5.37 15.67
CA GLY A 363 5.87 4.11 15.52
C GLY A 363 6.67 2.89 16.00
N PRO A 364 6.02 1.77 16.32
CA PRO A 364 6.71 0.53 16.65
C PRO A 364 7.54 0.05 15.45
N GLY A 365 8.85 -0.07 15.63
CA GLY A 365 9.78 -0.43 14.55
C GLY A 365 10.02 0.69 13.54
N ALA A 366 9.73 1.95 13.90
CA ALA A 366 10.01 3.11 13.06
C ALA A 366 11.49 3.12 12.66
N GLY A 367 11.72 2.94 11.36
CA GLY A 367 13.00 3.24 10.75
C GLY A 367 13.28 4.74 10.85
N ILE A 368 14.56 5.09 10.88
CA ILE A 368 15.01 6.48 10.85
C ILE A 368 14.38 7.21 9.66
N MET A 369 13.68 8.31 9.91
CA MET A 369 13.24 9.27 8.91
C MET A 369 14.45 9.72 8.08
N THR A 370 14.60 9.24 6.84
CA THR A 370 15.81 9.52 6.04
C THR A 370 15.46 10.44 4.87
N ALA A 371 16.16 11.58 4.77
CA ALA A 371 16.00 12.54 3.68
C ALA A 371 17.36 13.05 3.20
N GLY A 372 17.57 13.04 1.88
CA GLY A 372 18.75 13.65 1.25
C GLY A 372 18.68 15.18 1.11
N GLY A 373 17.59 15.80 1.54
CA GLY A 373 17.38 17.24 1.60
C GLY A 373 16.99 17.74 3.00
N ALA A 374 16.25 18.85 3.04
CA ALA A 374 15.76 19.44 4.29
C ALA A 374 14.55 18.67 4.85
N GLY A 375 14.36 18.75 6.16
CA GLY A 375 13.22 18.15 6.85
C GLY A 375 12.43 19.18 7.65
N VAL A 376 11.10 19.12 7.60
CA VAL A 376 10.19 19.97 8.38
C VAL A 376 9.19 19.08 9.09
N LEU A 377 9.19 19.13 10.42
CA LEU A 377 8.24 18.44 11.28
C LEU A 377 7.35 19.46 11.98
N THR A 378 6.04 19.36 11.81
CA THR A 378 5.08 20.30 12.40
C THR A 378 4.01 19.55 13.20
N ALA A 379 3.85 19.89 14.47
CA ALA A 379 2.73 19.47 15.32
C ALA A 379 2.03 20.71 15.88
N THR A 380 0.89 21.08 15.30
CA THR A 380 0.28 22.39 15.58
C THR A 380 -0.35 22.45 16.97
N THR A 381 -0.96 21.35 17.42
CA THR A 381 -1.62 21.27 18.74
C THR A 381 -1.01 20.24 19.69
N GLY A 382 -0.10 19.38 19.22
CA GLY A 382 0.56 18.34 20.01
C GLY A 382 2.07 18.48 20.13
N THR A 383 2.73 17.34 20.32
CA THR A 383 4.19 17.18 20.48
C THR A 383 4.83 16.64 19.21
N ILE A 384 6.15 16.76 19.11
CA ILE A 384 6.96 16.05 18.11
C ILE A 384 7.79 15.01 18.86
N GLY A 385 7.48 13.73 18.68
CA GLY A 385 7.99 12.64 19.51
C GLY A 385 7.42 12.64 20.93
N ASP A 386 7.82 11.65 21.71
CA ASP A 386 7.62 11.63 23.16
C ASP A 386 8.94 11.38 23.91
N ASN A 387 8.92 11.50 25.24
CA ASN A 387 10.11 11.42 26.08
C ASN A 387 10.66 10.00 26.24
N VAL A 388 9.93 8.97 25.79
CA VAL A 388 10.33 7.56 25.84
C VAL A 388 10.81 7.09 24.45
N THR A 389 10.20 7.63 23.41
CA THR A 389 10.37 7.29 21.99
C THR A 389 10.57 8.58 21.17
N PRO A 390 11.78 9.16 21.20
CA PRO A 390 12.14 10.27 20.31
C PRO A 390 12.05 9.84 18.85
N ILE A 391 11.59 10.73 17.98
CA ILE A 391 11.56 10.45 16.53
C ILE A 391 12.99 10.39 15.99
N GLY A 392 13.36 9.25 15.39
CA GLY A 392 14.66 9.08 14.74
C GLY A 392 14.71 9.76 13.38
N VAL A 393 15.68 10.65 13.14
CA VAL A 393 15.86 11.36 11.87
C VAL A 393 17.31 11.32 11.35
N ASN A 394 17.46 11.31 10.03
CA ASN A 394 18.73 11.39 9.31
C ASN A 394 18.52 12.25 8.05
N PHE A 395 18.62 13.56 8.24
CA PHE A 395 18.53 14.55 7.18
C PHE A 395 19.92 15.11 6.89
N THR A 396 20.28 15.19 5.60
CA THR A 396 21.53 15.84 5.17
C THR A 396 21.40 17.36 5.16
N GLY A 397 20.17 17.88 4.97
CA GLY A 397 19.83 19.29 5.07
C GLY A 397 19.33 19.70 6.46
N THR A 398 18.85 20.94 6.58
CA THR A 398 18.35 21.47 7.84
C THR A 398 17.07 20.76 8.29
N LEU A 399 17.04 20.32 9.55
CA LEU A 399 15.84 19.90 10.25
C LEU A 399 15.18 21.10 10.92
N THR A 400 13.92 21.38 10.57
CA THR A 400 13.05 22.36 11.24
C THR A 400 11.96 21.63 12.00
N THR A 401 11.76 21.98 13.27
CA THR A 401 10.70 21.42 14.12
C THR A 401 9.80 22.53 14.65
N ILE A 402 8.49 22.40 14.46
CA ILE A 402 7.49 23.39 14.86
C ILE A 402 6.44 22.68 15.72
N ALA A 403 6.54 22.80 17.05
CA ALA A 403 5.57 22.25 17.99
C ALA A 403 4.86 23.38 18.75
N THR A 404 3.68 23.79 18.33
CA THR A 404 2.98 24.98 18.89
C THR A 404 1.89 24.64 19.92
N GLY A 405 1.71 23.35 20.24
CA GLY A 405 0.71 22.90 21.21
C GLY A 405 1.01 23.33 22.65
N VAL A 406 -0.03 23.44 23.48
CA VAL A 406 0.02 23.86 24.90
C VAL A 406 0.86 22.90 25.78
N VAL A 407 1.22 21.72 25.24
CA VAL A 407 2.02 20.67 25.89
C VAL A 407 3.26 20.28 25.03
N GLY A 408 3.55 21.06 23.98
CA GLY A 408 4.42 20.71 22.85
C GLY A 408 5.91 20.61 23.16
N GLY A 409 6.35 19.50 23.74
CA GLY A 409 7.75 19.09 23.71
C GLY A 409 8.19 18.64 22.31
N VAL A 410 9.47 18.84 22.02
CA VAL A 410 10.15 18.25 20.85
C VAL A 410 11.13 17.21 21.36
N SER A 411 11.02 15.98 20.86
CA SER A 411 11.85 14.83 21.17
C SER A 411 12.28 14.17 19.86
N VAL A 412 13.51 14.45 19.45
CA VAL A 412 14.10 13.93 18.21
C VAL A 412 15.48 13.36 18.47
N ASN A 413 15.81 12.27 17.77
CA ASN A 413 17.15 11.68 17.74
C ASN A 413 17.72 11.78 16.32
N VAL A 414 18.77 12.56 16.15
CA VAL A 414 19.44 12.79 14.87
C VAL A 414 20.63 11.87 14.73
N ASN A 415 20.54 10.88 13.84
CA ASN A 415 21.60 9.91 13.54
C ASN A 415 22.31 10.29 12.23
N GLY A 416 23.49 10.93 12.28
CA GLY A 416 24.30 11.27 11.10
C GLY A 416 25.23 12.48 11.28
N ALA A 417 26.10 12.75 10.30
CA ALA A 417 26.91 13.97 10.26
C ALA A 417 26.00 15.16 9.92
N ALA A 418 25.47 15.80 10.96
CA ALA A 418 24.63 16.98 10.86
C ALA A 418 25.28 18.04 9.94
N GLY A 419 24.73 18.24 8.75
CA GLY A 419 25.07 19.35 7.87
C GLY A 419 24.56 20.66 8.47
N GLY A 420 25.19 21.14 9.55
CA GLY A 420 24.79 22.40 10.21
C GLY A 420 23.34 22.41 10.68
N ASN A 421 22.88 21.36 11.35
CA ASN A 421 21.51 21.27 11.89
C ASN A 421 21.25 22.43 12.88
N ALA A 422 20.64 23.50 12.36
CA ALA A 422 20.13 24.60 13.16
C ALA A 422 18.75 24.21 13.66
N LEU A 423 18.65 24.01 14.95
CA LEU A 423 17.40 23.74 15.62
C LEU A 423 16.67 25.07 15.82
N ILE A 424 15.78 25.40 14.89
CA ILE A 424 15.02 26.66 14.92
C ILE A 424 13.75 26.41 15.75
N TYR A 425 13.74 26.92 16.99
CA TYR A 425 12.58 26.89 17.86
C TYR A 425 11.75 28.17 17.74
N PRO A 426 10.40 28.08 17.69
CA PRO A 426 9.56 29.21 18.01
C PRO A 426 9.82 29.63 19.47
N ALA A 427 9.99 30.92 19.74
CA ALA A 427 10.38 31.44 21.05
C ALA A 427 9.40 31.14 22.23
N ASN A 428 8.26 30.48 21.95
CA ASN A 428 7.10 30.42 22.84
C ASN A 428 6.53 29.00 23.05
N THR A 429 7.29 27.93 22.77
CA THR A 429 6.76 26.55 22.90
C THR A 429 6.72 26.09 24.36
N PRO A 430 5.54 25.76 24.94
CA PRO A 430 5.46 25.19 26.28
C PRO A 430 5.95 23.74 26.28
N GLY A 431 7.03 23.43 26.98
CA GLY A 431 7.48 22.04 27.16
C GLY A 431 8.99 21.86 27.31
N LYS A 432 9.40 20.61 27.58
CA LYS A 432 10.82 20.22 27.55
C LYS A 432 11.24 19.91 26.11
N VAL A 433 12.44 20.33 25.77
CA VAL A 433 13.10 19.94 24.53
C VAL A 433 14.10 18.82 24.84
N LEU A 434 13.91 17.67 24.21
CA LEU A 434 14.86 16.57 24.20
C LEU A 434 15.48 16.47 22.82
N PHE A 435 16.78 16.68 22.73
CA PHE A 435 17.54 16.58 21.49
C PHE A 435 18.67 15.57 21.69
N ASN A 436 18.64 14.47 20.93
CA ASN A 436 19.60 13.35 21.08
C ASN A 436 19.71 12.85 22.53
N ALA A 437 18.55 12.63 23.18
CA ALA A 437 18.44 12.25 24.60
C ALA A 437 19.01 13.26 25.62
N VAL A 438 19.42 14.46 25.19
CA VAL A 438 19.83 15.55 26.08
C VAL A 438 18.64 16.48 26.30
N THR A 439 18.29 16.72 27.56
CA THR A 439 17.29 17.75 27.90
C THR A 439 17.95 19.13 27.79
N LEU A 440 17.45 19.98 26.91
CA LEU A 440 17.86 21.38 26.85
C LEU A 440 17.06 22.15 27.92
N ASN A 441 17.69 22.48 29.04
CA ASN A 441 17.11 23.25 30.14
C ASN A 441 18.12 24.32 30.61
N PRO A 442 17.76 25.62 30.70
CA PRO A 442 16.44 26.22 30.45
C PRO A 442 16.11 26.36 28.95
N PRO A 443 14.83 26.55 28.58
CA PRO A 443 14.49 26.98 27.22
C PRO A 443 15.31 28.23 26.90
N LEU A 444 16.00 28.24 25.75
CA LEU A 444 16.77 29.39 25.31
C LEU A 444 15.85 30.62 25.30
N VAL A 445 16.04 31.49 26.29
CA VAL A 445 15.26 32.71 26.44
C VAL A 445 15.58 33.58 25.22
N SER A 446 14.59 33.83 24.39
CA SER A 446 14.64 34.94 23.43
C SER A 446 14.92 36.21 24.23
N VAL A 447 16.11 36.78 24.09
CA VAL A 447 16.39 38.13 24.56
C VAL A 447 15.52 39.07 23.74
N GLY A 448 14.36 39.41 24.30
CA GLY A 448 13.39 40.34 23.70
C GLY A 448 14.05 41.67 23.36
N GLY A 449 13.75 42.17 22.17
CA GLY A 449 14.41 43.33 21.57
C GLY A 449 14.23 44.63 22.36
N GLY A 450 15.36 45.27 22.64
CA GLY A 450 15.52 46.72 22.63
C GLY A 450 16.53 47.08 21.54
N GLY A 451 16.14 47.98 20.63
CA GLY A 451 16.77 48.17 19.32
C GLY A 451 18.30 48.35 19.30
N GLY A 452 18.91 47.74 18.29
CA GLY A 452 20.33 47.88 17.99
C GLY A 452 20.80 46.75 17.08
N SER A 453 20.83 47.02 15.79
CA SER A 453 21.41 46.14 14.77
C SER A 453 22.85 45.73 15.13
N SER A 454 23.08 44.46 15.46
CA SER A 454 24.38 43.82 15.27
C SER A 454 24.21 42.30 15.28
N ALA A 455 24.83 41.66 14.30
CA ALA A 455 24.73 40.23 14.02
C ALA A 455 25.07 39.36 15.24
N VAL A 456 24.13 38.50 15.65
CA VAL A 456 24.44 37.30 16.45
C VAL A 456 24.09 36.08 15.62
N SER A 457 24.95 35.79 14.64
CA SER A 457 25.00 34.50 13.94
C SER A 457 25.91 33.48 14.64
N ASN A 458 26.26 33.70 15.91
CA ASN A 458 27.12 32.81 16.71
C ASN A 458 26.47 32.51 18.06
N ALA A 459 25.37 31.75 18.06
CA ALA A 459 25.10 30.87 19.20
C ALA A 459 26.21 29.79 19.23
N PRO A 460 26.65 29.31 20.40
CA PRO A 460 27.76 28.37 20.48
C PRO A 460 27.39 27.09 19.72
N ARG A 461 28.15 26.80 18.66
CA ARG A 461 28.22 25.46 18.09
C ARG A 461 28.70 24.56 19.22
N PHE A 462 27.81 23.75 19.80
CA PHE A 462 28.24 22.62 20.62
C PHE A 462 28.97 21.66 19.67
N THR A 463 30.30 21.74 19.67
CA THR A 463 31.13 20.78 18.94
C THR A 463 31.02 19.44 19.66
N SER A 464 31.13 18.33 18.93
CA SER A 464 31.12 16.97 19.50
C SER A 464 32.11 16.79 20.67
N SER A 465 33.19 17.57 20.68
CA SER A 465 34.17 17.64 21.78
C SER A 465 33.61 18.19 23.10
N GLN A 466 32.69 19.16 23.06
CA GLN A 466 32.09 19.74 24.27
C GLN A 466 31.05 18.83 24.90
N MET A 467 30.35 18.01 24.10
CA MET A 467 29.44 16.99 24.60
C MET A 467 30.18 15.79 25.22
N GLN A 468 31.33 15.39 24.67
CA GLN A 468 32.17 14.34 25.27
C GLN A 468 32.82 14.76 26.60
N ALA A 469 33.13 16.05 26.78
CA ALA A 469 33.70 16.55 28.02
C ALA A 469 32.72 16.45 29.21
N ALA A 470 31.43 16.75 28.98
CA ALA A 470 30.39 16.64 30.02
C ALA A 470 30.13 15.19 30.45
N ASP A 471 30.16 14.23 29.50
CA ASP A 471 30.04 12.81 29.79
C ASP A 471 31.27 12.29 30.56
N THR A 472 32.47 12.76 30.20
CA THR A 472 33.71 12.39 30.91
C THR A 472 33.72 12.90 32.35
N VAL A 473 33.26 14.13 32.61
CA VAL A 473 33.16 14.68 33.98
C VAL A 473 32.14 13.90 34.80
N THR A 474 30.99 13.55 34.22
CA THR A 474 29.95 12.77 34.91
C THR A 474 30.43 11.36 35.23
N GLN A 475 31.12 10.70 34.29
CA GLN A 475 31.70 9.38 34.53
C GLN A 475 32.85 9.40 35.54
N GLN A 476 33.69 10.45 35.55
CA GLN A 476 34.72 10.60 36.57
C GLN A 476 34.13 10.87 37.96
N LEU A 477 33.03 11.63 38.05
CA LEU A 477 32.34 11.87 39.31
C LEU A 477 31.68 10.59 39.86
N VAL A 478 31.03 9.80 39.00
CA VAL A 478 30.47 8.49 39.38
C VAL A 478 31.57 7.51 39.81
N LYS A 479 32.72 7.51 39.13
CA LYS A 479 33.87 6.68 39.49
C LYS A 479 34.46 7.10 40.84
N ALA A 480 34.61 8.40 41.09
CA ALA A 480 35.08 8.94 42.37
C ALA A 480 34.13 8.61 43.54
N VAL A 481 32.81 8.71 43.31
CA VAL A 481 31.79 8.36 44.32
C VAL A 481 31.73 6.85 44.57
N SER A 482 31.92 6.02 43.55
CA SER A 482 31.95 4.55 43.71
C SER A 482 33.17 4.04 44.50
N THR A 483 34.27 4.80 44.53
CA THR A 483 35.45 4.48 45.33
C THR A 483 35.33 4.89 46.80
N LEU A 484 34.29 5.65 47.17
CA LEU A 484 34.03 6.12 48.54
C LEU A 484 33.19 5.14 49.39
N SER A 485 32.72 4.01 48.85
CA SER A 485 31.89 3.04 49.59
C SER A 485 32.70 1.96 50.34
N GLY A 486 33.77 2.37 51.03
CA GLY A 486 34.52 1.52 51.96
C GLY A 486 34.19 1.86 53.42
N PRO A 487 33.98 0.88 54.32
CA PRO A 487 33.57 1.16 55.69
C PRO A 487 34.78 1.53 56.54
N ARG A 488 35.22 2.79 56.50
CA ARG A 488 35.96 3.53 57.54
C ARG A 488 36.61 4.77 56.93
N ILE A 489 36.04 5.94 57.18
CA ILE A 489 36.78 7.19 57.14
C ILE A 489 36.37 8.01 58.36
N GLY A 490 37.27 8.07 59.34
CA GLY A 490 37.24 9.11 60.37
C GLY A 490 37.71 10.42 59.75
N ALA A 491 37.05 11.52 60.16
CA ALA A 491 37.42 12.92 59.95
C ALA A 491 38.25 13.19 58.68
N PHE A 492 37.56 13.34 57.54
CA PHE A 492 38.17 13.90 56.34
C PHE A 492 38.15 15.42 56.46
N ASP A 493 39.33 16.02 56.49
CA ASP A 493 39.54 17.45 56.45
C ASP A 493 39.12 17.99 55.09
N LEU A 494 37.97 18.66 55.05
CA LEU A 494 37.35 19.17 53.84
C LEU A 494 38.04 20.44 53.32
N GLU A 495 38.92 21.07 54.10
CA GLU A 495 39.54 22.34 53.69
C GLU A 495 40.66 22.15 52.66
N GLY A 496 41.35 21.00 52.66
CA GLY A 496 42.45 20.74 51.71
C GLY A 496 42.02 20.49 50.27
N LEU A 497 40.77 20.04 50.03
CA LEU A 497 40.32 19.68 48.67
C LEU A 497 39.78 20.89 47.88
N LEU A 498 39.33 21.94 48.56
CA LEU A 498 38.87 23.16 47.88
C LEU A 498 40.03 24.04 47.41
N ASP A 499 41.18 23.99 48.09
CA ASP A 499 42.35 24.82 47.76
C ASP A 499 43.04 24.35 46.46
N ASP A 500 42.98 23.04 46.17
CA ASP A 500 43.60 22.45 44.98
C ASP A 500 42.75 22.59 43.70
N ILE A 501 41.42 22.78 43.85
CA ILE A 501 40.49 22.97 42.72
C ILE A 501 40.43 24.45 42.28
N LEU A 502 40.71 25.40 43.17
CA LEU A 502 40.47 26.83 42.91
C LEU A 502 41.70 27.68 42.60
N GLY A 503 42.90 27.09 42.56
CA GLY A 503 44.07 27.73 41.95
C GLY A 503 44.46 29.07 42.57
N GLY A 504 45.08 29.02 43.75
CA GLY A 504 46.13 29.93 44.24
C GLY A 504 45.92 31.46 44.15
N GLY A 505 45.64 32.08 45.29
CA GLY A 505 45.91 33.49 45.57
C GLY A 505 45.65 33.85 47.04
N PRO A 506 46.58 34.50 47.78
CA PRO A 506 46.45 34.68 49.21
C PRO A 506 45.59 35.91 49.53
N MET A 507 44.52 35.75 50.32
CA MET A 507 43.82 36.90 50.90
C MET A 507 43.25 36.62 52.30
N PHE A 508 43.68 37.51 53.21
CA PHE A 508 43.05 37.92 54.47
C PHE A 508 43.24 37.06 55.74
N SER A 509 44.26 37.48 56.50
CA SER A 509 44.29 37.51 57.97
C SER A 509 43.34 38.58 58.52
N ILE A 510 42.62 38.28 59.61
CA ILE A 510 42.22 39.18 60.71
C ILE A 510 41.75 38.32 61.92
N LEU A 511 42.46 38.48 63.05
CA LEU A 511 42.04 38.65 64.46
C LEU A 511 40.57 38.32 64.84
N ASP A 512 40.17 37.87 66.04
CA ASP A 512 40.75 37.67 67.37
C ASP A 512 39.61 37.14 68.28
N GLY A 513 39.96 36.40 69.34
CA GLY A 513 39.32 36.52 70.65
C GLY A 513 38.04 35.73 70.96
N GLY A 514 38.14 34.76 71.88
CA GLY A 514 36.99 34.36 72.70
C GLY A 514 37.07 32.96 73.31
N ALA A 515 37.79 32.81 74.42
CA ALA A 515 37.79 31.61 75.25
C ALA A 515 36.40 31.32 75.85
N LEU A 516 36.12 30.03 76.08
CA LEU A 516 35.59 29.49 77.35
C LEU A 516 35.64 27.94 77.30
N GLN A 517 36.56 27.35 78.06
CA GLN A 517 36.53 25.96 78.50
C GLN A 517 36.01 25.90 79.95
N PRO A 518 35.88 24.69 80.51
CA PRO A 518 36.74 24.37 81.65
C PRO A 518 37.87 23.39 81.31
#